data_AF-A0A2G2XF70-F1
#
_entry.id   AF-A0A2G2XF70-F1
#
_cell.length_a   1.000
_cell.length_b   1.000
_cell.length_c   1.000
_cell.angle_alpha   90.00
_cell.angle_beta   90.00
_cell.angle_gamma   90.00
#
_symmetry.space_group_name_H-M   'P 1'
#
loop_
_entity.id
_entity.type
_entity.pdbx_description
1 polymer ?
#
loop_
_entity_poly.entity_id
_entity_poly.type
_entity_poly.pdbx_seq_one_letter_code
_entity_poly.pdbx_strand_id
1 'polypeptide(L)'
;MSHSDSSQSESENVETAYVDQCYGDKTVNKPDRLSALPDHLLLHIFSSFQMKDVIITGVLSKRWRLLWTSAHNLCFSHSLESNRDVTEFIKSIDDTLILSNPSKLKKFSIEFLYRNNQFLDHVNRWMIFVTIKSVEGLDLNLMRGSKEGYSLPQLMYSNVRLHKLKLSNCKSDAGFQRGL
;
A
#
# COMPACT_ATOMS: atom_id res chain seq x y z
N MET A 1 24.15 -37.74 80.50
CA MET A 1 23.71 -37.73 79.10
C MET A 1 22.20 -37.96 79.07
N SER A 2 21.43 -36.91 79.35
CA SER A 2 19.97 -36.87 79.21
C SER A 2 19.44 -35.46 79.55
N HIS A 3 18.51 -35.00 78.70
CA HIS A 3 17.47 -33.96 78.85
C HIS A 3 17.82 -32.46 78.83
N SER A 4 17.35 -31.83 77.74
CA SER A 4 16.41 -30.68 77.63
C SER A 4 16.29 -29.69 78.79
N ASP A 5 16.45 -28.39 78.51
CA ASP A 5 15.38 -27.40 78.25
C ASP A 5 16.02 -25.98 78.25
N SER A 6 15.87 -25.20 77.18
CA SER A 6 14.83 -24.17 77.01
C SER A 6 15.06 -22.91 77.86
N SER A 7 15.34 -21.77 77.23
CA SER A 7 14.57 -20.52 77.35
C SER A 7 15.16 -19.40 76.49
N GLN A 8 14.29 -18.83 75.65
CA GLN A 8 14.37 -17.50 75.02
C GLN A 8 14.44 -16.43 76.13
N SER A 9 14.86 -15.18 75.95
CA SER A 9 14.57 -14.21 74.89
C SER A 9 15.40 -12.95 75.17
N GLU A 10 15.76 -12.16 74.16
CA GLU A 10 15.50 -10.71 74.20
C GLU A 10 15.59 -10.13 72.79
N SER A 11 14.65 -9.23 72.55
CA SER A 11 14.24 -8.63 71.29
C SER A 11 15.06 -7.39 70.96
N GLU A 12 15.46 -7.23 69.70
CA GLU A 12 15.78 -5.92 69.14
C GLU A 12 15.01 -5.68 67.84
N ASN A 13 14.21 -4.62 67.89
CA ASN A 13 13.46 -4.02 66.80
C ASN A 13 14.42 -3.38 65.80
N VAL A 14 14.35 -3.73 64.53
CA VAL A 14 14.79 -2.84 63.45
C VAL A 14 13.78 -2.88 62.29
N GLU A 15 12.88 -1.91 62.38
CA GLU A 15 12.40 -1.01 61.32
C GLU A 15 12.18 -1.58 59.91
N THR A 16 10.90 -1.69 59.58
CA THR A 16 10.34 -2.00 58.27
C THR A 16 10.48 -0.80 57.33
N ALA A 17 11.36 -0.89 56.35
CA ALA A 17 11.31 -0.03 55.17
C ALA A 17 10.76 -0.83 53.98
N TYR A 18 9.44 -0.86 53.85
CA TYR A 18 8.77 -1.21 52.59
C TYR A 18 9.04 -0.06 51.61
N VAL A 19 10.00 -0.27 50.71
CA VAL A 19 10.31 0.72 49.66
C VAL A 19 9.22 0.69 48.60
N ASP A 20 8.57 1.83 48.58
CA ASP A 20 7.58 2.40 47.67
C ASP A 20 7.36 1.69 46.34
N GLN A 21 6.09 1.38 46.13
CA GLN A 21 5.52 0.85 44.92
C GLN A 21 5.64 1.89 43.81
N CYS A 22 6.53 1.64 42.84
CA CYS A 22 6.63 2.47 41.64
C CYS A 22 5.24 2.59 40.99
N TYR A 23 4.64 3.76 41.18
CA TYR A 23 3.42 4.19 40.53
C TYR A 23 3.59 3.95 39.03
N GLY A 24 2.86 2.97 38.52
CA GLY A 24 2.77 2.76 37.08
C GLY A 24 2.33 4.07 36.44
N ASP A 25 3.17 4.58 35.56
CA ASP A 25 2.80 5.62 34.62
C ASP A 25 1.64 5.08 33.79
N LYS A 26 0.41 5.34 34.26
CA LYS A 26 -0.80 5.20 33.46
C LYS A 26 -0.73 6.31 32.44
N THR A 27 0.07 6.10 31.41
CA THR A 27 -0.07 6.81 30.14
C THR A 27 -1.54 6.68 29.78
N VAL A 28 -2.29 7.77 29.92
CA VAL A 28 -3.65 7.86 29.43
C VAL A 28 -3.51 7.54 27.94
N ASN A 29 -3.99 6.37 27.55
CA ASN A 29 -3.95 5.87 26.19
C ASN A 29 -4.84 6.80 25.36
N LYS A 30 -4.29 7.95 24.96
CA LYS A 30 -5.00 8.92 24.13
C LYS A 30 -5.34 8.17 22.85
N PRO A 31 -6.63 8.06 22.50
CA PRO A 31 -7.02 7.27 21.34
C PRO A 31 -6.28 7.83 20.13
N ASP A 32 -5.57 6.95 19.41
CA ASP A 32 -4.86 7.32 18.21
C ASP A 32 -5.86 7.91 17.21
N ARG A 33 -5.69 9.20 16.94
CA ARG A 33 -6.60 9.98 16.10
C ARG A 33 -6.59 9.48 14.65
N LEU A 34 -5.50 8.86 14.18
CA LEU A 34 -5.43 8.23 12.86
C LEU A 34 -6.23 6.93 12.81
N SER A 35 -6.24 6.19 13.92
CA SER A 35 -7.08 4.99 14.09
C SER A 35 -8.56 5.31 14.27
N ALA A 36 -8.93 6.56 14.62
CA ALA A 36 -10.31 7.00 14.74
C ALA A 36 -10.96 7.48 13.43
N LEU A 37 -10.18 7.73 12.37
CA LEU A 37 -10.71 8.22 11.09
C LEU A 37 -11.68 7.22 10.45
N PRO A 38 -12.81 7.63 9.86
CA PRO A 38 -13.64 6.74 9.05
C PRO A 38 -12.88 6.20 7.81
N ASP A 39 -13.24 5.00 7.36
CA ASP A 39 -12.56 4.31 6.27
C ASP A 39 -12.55 5.10 4.95
N HIS A 40 -13.61 5.87 4.65
CA HIS A 40 -13.64 6.71 3.45
C HIS A 40 -12.59 7.82 3.48
N LEU A 41 -12.24 8.36 4.66
CA LEU A 41 -11.17 9.35 4.81
C LEU A 41 -9.80 8.69 4.66
N LEU A 42 -9.62 7.48 5.17
CA LEU A 42 -8.38 6.72 4.95
C LEU A 42 -8.16 6.41 3.46
N LEU A 43 -9.20 5.97 2.76
CA LEU A 43 -9.16 5.74 1.32
C LEU A 43 -8.91 7.04 0.54
N HIS A 44 -9.39 8.18 1.04
CA HIS A 44 -9.08 9.49 0.48
C HIS A 44 -7.61 9.86 0.70
N ILE A 45 -7.06 9.62 1.89
CA ILE A 45 -5.63 9.81 2.18
C ILE A 45 -4.79 8.96 1.22
N PHE A 46 -5.08 7.66 1.09
CA PHE A 46 -4.38 6.76 0.16
C PHE A 46 -4.40 7.23 -1.29
N SER A 47 -5.46 7.94 -1.68
CA SER A 47 -5.65 8.40 -3.06
C SER A 47 -4.56 9.39 -3.54
N SER A 48 -3.81 9.97 -2.61
CA SER A 48 -2.74 10.94 -2.84
C SER A 48 -1.33 10.33 -2.88
N PHE A 49 -1.17 9.04 -2.56
CA PHE A 49 0.13 8.39 -2.42
C PHE A 49 0.41 7.36 -3.51
N GLN A 50 1.69 6.97 -3.64
CA GLN A 50 2.07 5.79 -4.40
C GLN A 50 1.74 4.52 -3.60
N MET A 51 1.46 3.42 -4.29
CA MET A 51 1.07 2.17 -3.63
C MET A 51 2.15 1.62 -2.70
N LYS A 52 3.43 1.86 -3.01
CA LYS A 52 4.53 1.53 -2.09
C LYS A 52 4.31 2.16 -0.72
N ASP A 53 3.99 3.45 -0.67
CA ASP A 53 3.82 4.19 0.57
C ASP A 53 2.52 3.80 1.26
N VAL A 54 1.43 3.64 0.50
CA VAL A 54 0.14 3.17 1.02
C VAL A 54 0.30 1.82 1.72
N ILE A 55 0.98 0.85 1.09
CA ILE A 55 1.18 -0.48 1.69
C ILE A 55 2.02 -0.38 2.97
N ILE A 56 3.06 0.46 2.99
CA ILE A 56 3.89 0.70 4.19
C ILE A 56 3.07 1.27 5.33
N THR A 57 2.09 2.14 5.07
CA THR A 57 1.20 2.66 6.14
C THR A 57 0.35 1.57 6.82
N GLY A 58 0.33 0.35 6.28
CA GLY A 58 -0.27 -0.82 6.96
C GLY A 58 0.35 -1.14 8.32
N VAL A 59 1.56 -0.66 8.63
CA VAL A 59 2.17 -0.83 9.96
C VAL A 59 1.48 0.01 11.04
N LEU A 60 0.76 1.07 10.65
CA LEU A 60 0.08 1.97 11.60
C LEU A 60 -1.05 1.27 12.35
N SER A 61 -1.79 0.38 11.67
CA SER A 61 -2.76 -0.51 12.32
C SER A 61 -3.21 -1.64 11.39
N LYS A 62 -3.79 -2.68 11.99
CA LYS A 62 -4.44 -3.77 11.24
C LYS A 62 -5.49 -3.25 10.26
N ARG A 63 -6.21 -2.17 10.62
CA ARG A 63 -7.25 -1.58 9.76
C ARG A 63 -6.65 -0.98 8.49
N TRP A 64 -5.60 -0.17 8.62
CA TRP A 64 -4.90 0.42 7.47
C TRP A 64 -4.32 -0.66 6.55
N ARG A 65 -3.76 -1.74 7.13
CA ARG A 65 -3.24 -2.89 6.38
C ARG A 65 -4.31 -3.63 5.58
N LEU A 66 -5.55 -3.67 6.03
CA LEU A 66 -6.63 -4.32 5.28
C LEU A 66 -7.22 -3.36 4.23
N LEU A 67 -7.38 -2.09 4.60
CA LEU A 67 -8.13 -1.13 3.81
C LEU A 67 -7.43 -0.72 2.51
N TRP A 68 -6.10 -0.77 2.43
CA TRP A 68 -5.40 -0.40 1.18
C TRP A 68 -5.81 -1.26 -0.02
N THR A 69 -6.22 -2.52 0.21
CA THR A 69 -6.69 -3.41 -0.86
C THR A 69 -7.94 -2.87 -1.57
N SER A 70 -8.67 -1.98 -0.91
CA SER A 70 -9.86 -1.27 -1.41
C SER A 70 -9.55 0.13 -1.95
N ALA A 71 -8.28 0.50 -2.10
CA ALA A 71 -7.87 1.82 -2.59
C ALA A 71 -8.48 2.12 -3.98
N HIS A 72 -9.05 3.32 -4.11
CA HIS A 72 -9.68 3.77 -5.36
C HIS A 72 -8.66 4.22 -6.42
N ASN A 73 -7.43 4.51 -6.00
CA ASN A 73 -6.34 4.92 -6.88
C ASN A 73 -5.17 3.97 -6.66
N LEU A 74 -4.67 3.39 -7.74
CA LEU A 74 -3.45 2.60 -7.72
C LEU A 74 -2.40 3.34 -8.56
N CYS A 75 -1.41 3.92 -7.89
CA CYS A 75 -0.37 4.73 -8.51
C CYS A 75 1.00 4.10 -8.26
N PHE A 76 1.75 3.85 -9.33
CA PHE A 76 3.07 3.24 -9.30
C PHE A 76 4.03 4.07 -10.14
N SER A 77 5.19 4.41 -9.57
CA SER A 77 6.26 5.07 -10.32
C SER A 77 7.61 4.41 -10.06
N HIS A 78 8.43 4.36 -11.10
CA HIS A 78 9.81 3.92 -11.06
C HIS A 78 10.64 4.86 -11.94
N SER A 79 11.47 5.69 -11.30
CA SER A 79 12.30 6.70 -11.97
C SER A 79 13.71 6.19 -12.29
N LEU A 80 14.45 6.92 -13.13
CA LEU A 80 15.87 6.63 -13.44
C LEU A 80 16.79 6.70 -12.22
N GLU A 81 16.41 7.49 -11.22
CA GLU A 81 17.15 7.70 -9.97
C GLU A 81 16.74 6.69 -8.89
N SER A 82 15.77 5.83 -9.19
CA SER A 82 15.32 4.81 -8.26
C SER A 82 16.41 3.76 -8.05
N ASN A 83 16.85 3.61 -6.80
CA ASN A 83 17.72 2.51 -6.37
C ASN A 83 17.03 1.14 -6.38
N ARG A 84 15.72 1.10 -6.63
CA ARG A 84 14.93 -0.13 -6.66
C ARG A 84 15.13 -0.85 -7.99
N ASP A 85 15.32 -2.15 -7.96
CA ASP A 85 15.33 -2.96 -9.18
C ASP A 85 13.98 -2.87 -9.92
N VAL A 86 14.04 -2.79 -11.25
CA VAL A 86 12.82 -2.66 -12.06
C VAL A 86 11.97 -3.95 -11.97
N THR A 87 12.58 -5.12 -11.91
CA THR A 87 11.88 -6.40 -11.80
C THR A 87 11.15 -6.52 -10.47
N GLU A 88 11.77 -6.06 -9.38
CA GLU A 88 11.09 -5.96 -8.08
C GLU A 88 9.89 -5.00 -8.12
N PHE A 89 10.03 -3.89 -8.85
CA PHE A 89 8.92 -2.97 -9.08
C PHE A 89 7.77 -3.62 -9.84
N ILE A 90 8.06 -4.29 -10.96
CA ILE A 90 7.07 -5.06 -11.73
C ILE A 90 6.36 -6.09 -10.84
N LYS A 91 7.13 -6.88 -10.07
CA LYS A 91 6.59 -7.89 -9.16
C LYS A 91 5.66 -7.26 -8.13
N SER A 92 6.02 -6.11 -7.56
CA SER A 92 5.12 -5.44 -6.60
C SER A 92 3.82 -4.95 -7.22
N ILE A 93 3.81 -4.57 -8.51
CA ILE A 93 2.58 -4.23 -9.20
C ILE A 93 1.73 -5.49 -9.34
N ASP A 94 2.30 -6.59 -9.84
CA ASP A 94 1.60 -7.88 -9.96
C ASP A 94 0.98 -8.31 -8.62
N ASP A 95 1.77 -8.32 -7.54
CA ASP A 95 1.31 -8.68 -6.20
C ASP A 95 0.20 -7.74 -5.70
N THR A 96 0.34 -6.43 -5.93
CA THR A 96 -0.66 -5.43 -5.56
C THR A 96 -1.97 -5.68 -6.31
N LEU A 97 -1.92 -5.99 -7.60
CA LEU A 97 -3.12 -6.23 -8.42
C LEU A 97 -3.85 -7.51 -8.04
N ILE A 98 -3.12 -8.56 -7.62
CA ILE A 98 -3.71 -9.81 -7.12
C ILE A 98 -4.50 -9.56 -5.83
N LEU A 99 -3.93 -8.75 -4.93
CA LEU A 99 -4.53 -8.45 -3.62
C LEU A 99 -5.61 -7.36 -3.69
N SER A 100 -5.57 -6.51 -4.70
CA SER A 100 -6.46 -5.36 -4.82
C SER A 100 -7.86 -5.79 -5.27
N ASN A 101 -8.87 -5.41 -4.47
CA ASN A 101 -10.27 -5.66 -4.80
C ASN A 101 -11.15 -4.43 -4.52
N PRO A 102 -10.93 -3.31 -5.23
CA PRO A 102 -11.72 -2.11 -5.03
C PRO A 102 -13.13 -2.32 -5.59
N SER A 103 -14.13 -1.81 -4.86
CA SER A 103 -15.50 -1.70 -5.37
C SER A 103 -15.60 -0.74 -6.55
N LYS A 104 -14.72 0.27 -6.59
CA LYS A 104 -14.58 1.24 -7.67
C LYS A 104 -13.12 1.67 -7.83
N LEU A 105 -12.53 1.42 -8.99
CA LEU A 105 -11.20 1.93 -9.33
C LEU A 105 -11.34 3.23 -10.13
N LYS A 106 -10.97 4.36 -9.51
CA LYS A 106 -11.05 5.69 -10.14
C LYS A 106 -9.83 5.95 -11.01
N LYS A 107 -8.63 5.65 -10.52
CA LYS A 107 -7.38 5.93 -11.24
C LYS A 107 -6.44 4.73 -11.19
N PHE A 108 -5.88 4.41 -12.33
CA PHE A 108 -4.74 3.51 -12.46
C PHE A 108 -3.60 4.26 -13.15
N SER A 109 -2.44 4.32 -12.50
CA SER A 109 -1.29 5.11 -12.95
C SER A 109 -0.03 4.29 -12.87
N ILE A 110 0.68 4.15 -13.98
CA ILE A 110 1.98 3.47 -14.03
C ILE A 110 2.96 4.33 -14.79
N GLU A 111 4.13 4.53 -14.19
CA GLU A 111 5.28 5.17 -14.82
C GLU A 111 6.53 4.34 -14.56
N PHE A 112 7.20 3.87 -15.61
CA PHE A 112 8.48 3.16 -15.46
C PHE A 112 9.27 3.05 -16.76
N LEU A 113 10.52 2.61 -16.62
CA LEU A 113 11.43 2.32 -17.73
C LEU A 113 11.04 1.04 -18.47
N TYR A 114 10.49 1.20 -19.66
CA TYR A 114 10.00 0.10 -20.49
C TYR A 114 11.03 -0.30 -21.56
N ARG A 115 12.12 -0.99 -21.17
CA ARG A 115 13.16 -1.39 -22.12
C ARG A 115 12.77 -2.63 -22.93
N ASN A 116 12.86 -2.53 -24.26
CA ASN A 116 12.86 -3.66 -25.22
C ASN A 116 11.78 -4.73 -25.00
N ASN A 117 10.53 -4.32 -24.77
CA ASN A 117 9.35 -5.19 -24.62
C ASN A 117 9.47 -6.31 -23.56
N GLN A 118 10.49 -6.31 -22.72
CA GLN A 118 10.78 -7.40 -21.77
C GLN A 118 9.67 -7.62 -20.72
N PHE A 119 8.79 -6.63 -20.55
CA PHE A 119 7.67 -6.65 -19.60
C PHE A 119 6.30 -6.63 -20.29
N LEU A 120 6.24 -6.94 -21.58
CA LEU A 120 5.00 -6.88 -22.38
C LEU A 120 3.86 -7.66 -21.73
N ASP A 121 4.12 -8.88 -21.27
CA ASP A 121 3.09 -9.74 -20.66
C ASP A 121 2.57 -9.19 -19.33
N HIS A 122 3.43 -8.52 -18.55
CA HIS A 122 3.00 -7.84 -17.32
C HIS A 122 2.08 -6.67 -17.67
N VAL A 123 2.50 -5.80 -18.59
CA VAL A 123 1.70 -4.64 -19.01
C VAL A 123 0.35 -5.09 -19.57
N ASN A 124 0.32 -6.13 -20.39
CA ASN A 124 -0.92 -6.71 -20.91
C ASN A 124 -1.86 -7.18 -19.79
N ARG A 125 -1.34 -7.91 -18.79
CA ARG A 125 -2.13 -8.33 -17.62
C ARG A 125 -2.68 -7.14 -16.84
N TRP A 126 -1.89 -6.08 -16.68
CA TRP A 126 -2.34 -4.87 -16.00
C TRP A 126 -3.46 -4.17 -16.77
N MET A 127 -3.36 -4.10 -18.11
CA MET A 127 -4.41 -3.50 -18.94
C MET A 127 -5.70 -4.33 -18.91
N ILE A 128 -5.61 -5.66 -18.85
CA ILE A 128 -6.77 -6.54 -18.63
C ILE A 128 -7.41 -6.23 -17.28
N PHE A 129 -6.63 -6.14 -16.20
CA PHE A 129 -7.14 -5.76 -14.87
C PHE A 129 -7.85 -4.40 -14.91
N VAL A 130 -7.23 -3.40 -15.55
CA VAL A 130 -7.80 -2.06 -15.73
C VAL A 130 -9.15 -2.11 -16.43
N THR A 131 -9.28 -2.96 -17.45
CA THR A 131 -10.54 -3.12 -18.17
C THR A 131 -11.60 -3.80 -17.31
N ILE A 132 -11.25 -4.91 -16.65
CA ILE A 132 -12.16 -5.65 -15.76
C ILE A 132 -12.70 -4.74 -14.65
N LYS A 133 -11.84 -3.89 -14.08
CA LYS A 133 -12.23 -2.92 -13.03
C LYS A 133 -12.91 -1.67 -13.58
N SER A 134 -13.10 -1.56 -14.90
CA SER A 134 -13.77 -0.45 -15.59
C SER A 134 -13.29 0.92 -15.09
N VAL A 135 -11.97 1.13 -15.13
CA VAL A 135 -11.34 2.33 -14.57
C VAL A 135 -11.87 3.60 -15.23
N GLU A 136 -11.95 4.69 -14.44
CA GLU A 136 -12.34 6.01 -14.93
C GLU A 136 -11.17 6.79 -15.58
N GLY A 137 -9.98 6.64 -15.02
CA GLY A 137 -8.76 7.26 -15.50
C GLY A 137 -7.57 6.30 -15.59
N LEU A 138 -6.95 6.26 -16.76
CA LEU A 138 -5.70 5.53 -17.01
C LEU A 138 -4.57 6.52 -17.35
N ASP A 139 -3.44 6.35 -16.67
CA ASP A 139 -2.19 7.03 -16.97
C ASP A 139 -1.08 5.98 -17.15
N LEU A 140 -0.63 5.78 -18.38
CA LEU A 140 0.38 4.79 -18.73
C LEU A 140 1.58 5.48 -19.37
N ASN A 141 2.66 5.62 -18.60
CA ASN A 141 3.90 6.24 -19.04
C ASN A 141 5.02 5.20 -19.15
N LEU A 142 5.26 4.72 -20.38
CA LEU A 142 6.29 3.73 -20.70
C LEU A 142 7.55 4.42 -21.19
N MET A 143 8.39 4.88 -20.26
CA MET A 143 9.59 5.66 -20.55
C MET A 143 10.63 4.86 -21.35
N ARG A 144 11.29 5.51 -22.31
CA ARG A 144 12.36 4.92 -23.16
C ARG A 144 11.97 3.62 -23.87
N GLY A 145 10.71 3.45 -24.24
CA GLY A 145 10.32 2.23 -24.95
C GLY A 145 10.80 2.17 -26.40
N SER A 146 10.46 1.06 -27.04
CA SER A 146 10.92 0.73 -28.39
C SER A 146 10.42 1.74 -29.42
N LYS A 147 11.08 1.79 -30.60
CA LYS A 147 10.59 2.55 -31.77
C LYS A 147 9.15 2.15 -32.16
N GLU A 148 8.76 0.92 -31.82
CA GLU A 148 7.45 0.38 -32.12
C GLU A 148 6.39 0.75 -31.08
N GLY A 149 6.75 1.24 -29.89
CA GLY A 149 5.80 1.55 -28.83
C GLY A 149 4.97 0.33 -28.35
N TYR A 150 4.16 0.54 -27.31
CA TYR A 150 3.23 -0.47 -26.81
C TYR A 150 1.86 -0.35 -27.48
N SER A 151 1.32 -1.46 -28.00
CA SER A 151 -0.05 -1.49 -28.52
C SER A 151 -1.02 -1.81 -27.38
N LEU A 152 -1.97 -0.92 -27.14
CA LEU A 152 -3.01 -1.15 -26.14
C LEU A 152 -3.95 -2.30 -26.56
N PRO A 153 -4.37 -3.18 -25.63
CA PRO A 153 -5.31 -4.25 -25.97
C PRO A 153 -6.64 -3.67 -26.45
N GLN A 154 -7.23 -4.26 -27.50
CA GLN A 154 -8.47 -3.74 -28.09
C GLN A 154 -9.63 -3.62 -27.09
N LEU A 155 -9.65 -4.49 -26.08
CA LEU A 155 -10.63 -4.48 -25.00
C LEU A 155 -10.69 -3.13 -24.25
N MET A 156 -9.57 -2.39 -24.20
CA MET A 156 -9.49 -1.07 -23.58
C MET A 156 -10.39 -0.04 -24.28
N TYR A 157 -10.56 -0.14 -25.60
CA TYR A 157 -11.37 0.79 -26.38
C TYR A 157 -12.87 0.65 -26.11
N SER A 158 -13.29 -0.51 -25.59
CA SER A 158 -14.67 -0.79 -25.19
C SER A 158 -14.99 -0.32 -23.76
N ASN A 159 -14.01 0.19 -23.00
CA ASN A 159 -14.25 0.68 -21.64
C ASN A 159 -15.00 2.02 -21.66
N VAL A 160 -16.32 1.95 -21.50
CA VAL A 160 -17.21 3.12 -21.54
C VAL A 160 -16.95 4.13 -20.43
N ARG A 161 -16.43 3.68 -19.27
CA ARG A 161 -16.17 4.52 -18.09
C ARG A 161 -14.85 5.28 -18.16
N LEU A 162 -13.93 4.83 -19.03
CA LEU A 162 -12.67 5.48 -19.26
C LEU A 162 -12.91 6.81 -19.98
N HIS A 163 -12.72 7.91 -19.24
CA HIS A 163 -12.89 9.28 -19.75
C HIS A 163 -11.63 10.14 -19.54
N LYS A 164 -10.63 9.63 -18.81
CA LYS A 164 -9.30 10.23 -18.70
C LYS A 164 -8.26 9.24 -19.19
N LEU A 165 -7.54 9.60 -20.23
CA LEU A 165 -6.51 8.75 -20.82
C LEU A 165 -5.25 9.57 -21.04
N LYS A 166 -4.14 9.14 -20.44
CA LYS A 166 -2.80 9.68 -20.69
C LYS A 166 -1.89 8.52 -21.05
N LEU A 167 -1.24 8.62 -22.20
CA LEU A 167 -0.42 7.57 -22.76
C LEU A 167 0.89 8.18 -23.25
N SER A 168 2.01 7.61 -22.80
CA SER A 168 3.33 7.91 -23.34
C SER A 168 3.90 6.64 -23.96
N ASN A 169 4.39 6.75 -25.20
CA ASN A 169 5.00 5.67 -25.95
C ASN A 169 4.08 4.45 -26.21
N CYS A 170 2.79 4.72 -26.41
CA CYS A 170 1.79 3.76 -26.83
C CYS A 170 1.34 4.06 -28.27
N LYS A 171 1.05 3.02 -29.06
CA LYS A 171 0.35 3.14 -30.35
C LYS A 171 -1.15 3.13 -30.09
N SER A 172 -1.86 4.13 -30.63
CA SER A 172 -3.30 4.02 -30.84
C SER A 172 -3.52 3.21 -32.12
N ASP A 173 -4.24 2.09 -32.02
CA ASP A 173 -4.82 1.51 -33.22
C ASP A 173 -5.76 2.55 -33.85
N ALA A 174 -5.79 2.65 -35.18
CA ALA A 174 -6.30 3.80 -35.94
C ALA A 174 -7.83 4.06 -35.80
N GLY A 175 -8.52 3.45 -34.82
CA GLY A 175 -9.96 3.53 -34.60
C GLY A 175 -10.40 4.35 -33.39
N PHE A 176 -9.51 4.92 -32.57
CA PHE A 176 -9.93 5.72 -31.41
C PHE A 176 -10.25 7.16 -31.79
N GLN A 177 -11.37 7.38 -32.48
CA GLN A 177 -12.04 8.68 -32.49
C GLN A 177 -13.14 8.68 -31.42
N ARG A 178 -12.80 9.07 -30.19
CA ARG A 178 -13.76 9.73 -29.31
C ARG A 178 -13.52 11.22 -29.45
N GLY A 179 -14.44 11.89 -30.14
CA GLY A 179 -14.46 13.34 -30.28
C GLY A 179 -14.43 14.01 -28.91
N LEU A 180 -13.62 15.06 -28.82
CA LEU A 180 -13.71 16.07 -27.77
C LEU A 180 -15.06 16.79 -27.85
#